data_AF-A0A143BNF8-F1
#
_entry.id   AF-A0A143BNF8-F1
#
_cell.length_a   1.000
_cell.length_b   1.000
_cell.length_c   1.000
_cell.angle_alpha   90.00
_cell.angle_beta   90.00
_cell.angle_gamma   90.00
#
_symmetry.space_group_name_H-M   'P 1'
#
loop_
_entity.id
_entity.type
_entity.pdbx_description
1 polymer ?
#
loop_
_entity_poly.entity_id
_entity_poly.type
_entity_poly.pdbx_seq_one_letter_code
_entity_poly.pdbx_strand_id
1 'polypeptide(L)'
;MSTSPDSRVVLDQLLATNGLTSETRLYREALFSALHPTETPGLFRLAANASPAESVIDVYGAGHLVQAESTGAGLAFAESARPNWQETMELRTLRLDTSHGALPDPHVEVEVQLGDLLAQGALVYPVESVTVEKAWYCTMPAGDVLVRLVGS
;
A
#
# COMPACT_ATOMS: atom_id res chain seq x y z
N MET A 1 18.40 0.56 6.40
CA MET A 1 19.00 -0.52 5.60
C MET A 1 19.12 -0.01 4.18
N SER A 2 20.32 -0.04 3.57
CA SER A 2 20.52 0.42 2.20
C SER A 2 20.07 -0.66 1.21
N THR A 3 19.23 -0.29 0.25
CA THR A 3 18.85 -1.15 -0.89
C THR A 3 20.10 -1.59 -1.64
N SER A 4 20.24 -2.88 -1.96
CA SER A 4 21.38 -3.37 -2.74
C SER A 4 21.36 -2.75 -4.15
N PRO A 5 22.52 -2.59 -4.81
CA PRO A 5 22.57 -2.07 -6.18
C PRO A 5 21.74 -2.90 -7.16
N ASP A 6 21.66 -4.22 -6.96
CA ASP A 6 20.85 -5.11 -7.80
C ASP A 6 19.35 -4.87 -7.60
N SER A 7 18.90 -4.69 -6.35
CA SER A 7 17.50 -4.35 -6.06
C SER A 7 17.11 -3.00 -6.66
N ARG A 8 18.05 -2.04 -6.75
CA ARG A 8 17.78 -0.74 -7.36
C ARG A 8 17.52 -0.86 -8.87
N VAL A 9 18.32 -1.65 -9.58
CA VAL A 9 18.14 -1.88 -11.03
C VAL A 9 16.79 -2.55 -11.31
N VAL A 10 16.44 -3.58 -10.54
CA VAL A 10 15.14 -4.27 -10.67
C VAL A 10 13.97 -3.31 -10.39
N LEU A 11 14.07 -2.50 -9.34
CA LEU A 11 13.05 -1.50 -9.00
C LEU A 11 12.88 -0.50 -10.14
N ASP A 12 13.97 0.10 -10.64
CA ASP A 12 13.91 1.09 -11.72
C ASP A 12 13.30 0.47 -13.00
N GLN A 13 13.61 -0.79 -13.32
CA GLN A 13 13.00 -1.51 -14.45
C GLN A 13 11.51 -1.80 -14.24
N LEU A 14 11.10 -2.19 -13.03
CA LEU A 14 9.71 -2.44 -12.67
C LEU A 14 8.88 -1.16 -12.82
N LEU A 15 9.38 -0.05 -12.28
CA LEU A 15 8.73 1.26 -12.36
C LEU A 15 8.59 1.70 -13.82
N ALA A 16 9.66 1.63 -14.60
CA ALA A 16 9.65 2.00 -16.01
C ALA A 16 8.67 1.15 -16.84
N THR A 17 8.66 -0.17 -16.62
CA THR A 17 7.79 -1.11 -17.34
C THR A 17 6.31 -0.87 -17.06
N ASN A 18 5.99 -0.36 -15.87
CA ASN A 18 4.61 -0.08 -15.45
C ASN A 18 4.22 1.40 -15.55
N GLY A 19 5.11 2.27 -16.06
CA GLY A 19 4.85 3.71 -16.17
C GLY A 19 4.73 4.42 -14.82
N LEU A 20 5.28 3.84 -13.75
CA LEU A 20 5.30 4.42 -12.42
C LEU A 20 6.45 5.42 -12.29
N THR A 21 6.17 6.59 -11.73
CA THR A 21 7.14 7.68 -11.53
C THR A 21 7.07 8.17 -10.08
N SER A 22 8.02 9.02 -9.66
CA SER A 22 7.94 9.69 -8.35
C SER A 22 6.63 10.46 -8.16
N GLU A 23 6.05 10.96 -9.26
CA GLU A 23 4.82 11.74 -9.22
C GLU A 23 3.55 10.89 -9.20
N THR A 24 3.68 9.56 -9.38
CA THR A 24 2.53 8.65 -9.37
C THR A 24 1.84 8.70 -8.01
N ARG A 25 0.54 8.94 -8.03
CA ARG A 25 -0.32 8.88 -6.85
C ARG A 25 -0.84 7.47 -6.69
N LEU A 26 -0.76 6.97 -5.47
CA LEU A 26 -1.26 5.67 -5.09
C LEU A 26 -2.29 5.83 -3.98
N TYR A 27 -3.31 5.01 -4.01
CA TYR A 27 -4.53 5.17 -3.22
C TYR A 27 -4.77 3.95 -2.34
N ARG A 28 -5.34 4.16 -1.16
CA ARG A 28 -5.83 3.06 -0.33
C ARG A 28 -6.94 3.49 0.59
N GLU A 29 -7.72 2.51 1.06
CA GLU A 29 -8.56 2.71 2.23
C GLU A 29 -7.73 2.56 3.51
N ALA A 30 -8.06 3.37 4.50
CA ALA A 30 -7.53 3.29 5.86
C ALA A 30 -8.65 3.58 6.85
N LEU A 31 -8.53 3.03 8.05
CA LEU A 31 -9.35 3.44 9.17
C LEU A 31 -8.99 4.88 9.57
N PHE A 32 -9.97 5.76 9.74
CA PHE A 32 -9.70 7.14 10.13
C PHE A 32 -8.91 7.21 11.46
N SER A 33 -9.18 6.31 12.42
CA SER A 33 -8.43 6.24 13.67
C SER A 33 -6.95 5.84 13.52
N ALA A 34 -6.57 5.24 12.39
CA ALA A 34 -5.18 4.89 12.08
C ALA A 34 -4.38 6.08 11.51
N LEU A 35 -5.02 7.22 11.24
CA LEU A 35 -4.38 8.43 10.73
C LEU A 35 -3.89 9.30 11.88
N HIS A 36 -2.58 9.52 11.96
CA HIS A 36 -1.99 10.39 12.95
C HIS A 36 -1.74 11.79 12.35
N PRO A 37 -2.34 12.87 12.89
CA PRO A 37 -2.13 14.21 12.36
C PRO A 37 -0.68 14.64 12.50
N THR A 38 -0.22 15.42 11.53
CA THR A 38 1.11 16.06 11.56
C THR A 38 1.01 17.54 11.90
N GLU A 39 2.15 18.22 12.02
CA GLU A 39 2.18 19.69 12.15
C GLU A 39 1.68 20.40 10.88
N THR A 40 1.64 19.70 9.74
CA THR A 40 1.14 20.25 8.47
C THR A 40 -0.35 19.92 8.30
N PRO A 41 -1.23 20.94 8.18
CA PRO A 41 -2.66 20.71 7.96
C PRO A 41 -2.94 19.88 6.70
N GLY A 42 -3.88 18.93 6.83
CA GLY A 42 -4.29 18.04 5.73
C GLY A 42 -3.27 16.93 5.40
N LEU A 43 -2.24 16.76 6.22
CA LEU A 43 -1.24 15.71 6.09
C LEU A 43 -1.23 14.83 7.34
N PHE A 44 -1.30 13.52 7.13
CA PHE A 44 -1.37 12.51 8.18
C PHE A 44 -0.22 11.51 8.01
N ARG A 45 0.21 10.91 9.11
CA ARG A 45 1.06 9.71 9.10
C ARG A 45 0.18 8.47 9.14
N LEU A 46 0.50 7.52 8.29
CA LEU A 46 -0.08 6.19 8.30
C LEU A 46 1.05 5.18 8.52
N ALA A 47 0.91 4.37 9.58
CA ALA A 47 1.93 3.39 9.95
C ALA A 47 1.95 2.20 8.98
N ALA A 48 3.14 1.63 8.80
CA ALA A 48 3.34 0.39 8.08
C ALA A 48 2.60 -0.77 8.78
N ASN A 49 2.06 -1.71 8.00
CA ASN A 49 1.54 -2.95 8.56
C ASN A 49 2.71 -3.95 8.71
N ALA A 50 2.93 -4.44 9.93
CA ALA A 50 3.96 -5.44 10.22
C ALA A 50 3.52 -6.87 9.88
N SER A 51 2.22 -7.12 9.72
CA SER A 51 1.65 -8.41 9.35
C SER A 51 0.64 -8.23 8.20
N PRO A 52 1.11 -7.83 7.01
CA PRO A 52 0.29 -7.70 5.81
C PRO A 52 -0.22 -9.08 5.35
N ALA A 53 -1.47 -9.13 4.87
CA ALA A 53 -2.12 -10.35 4.40
C ALA A 53 -1.99 -10.54 2.87
N GLU A 54 -1.41 -9.56 2.18
CA GLU A 54 -1.29 -9.55 0.73
C GLU A 54 -0.28 -10.58 0.23
N SER A 55 -0.56 -11.14 -0.94
CA SER A 55 0.37 -12.00 -1.67
C SER A 55 1.00 -11.21 -2.83
N VAL A 56 2.33 -11.24 -2.92
CA VAL A 56 3.12 -10.41 -3.85
C VAL A 56 4.08 -11.25 -4.68
N ILE A 57 4.47 -10.76 -5.85
CA ILE A 57 5.53 -11.37 -6.65
C ILE A 57 6.89 -10.89 -6.13
N ASP A 58 7.75 -11.82 -5.72
CA ASP A 58 9.13 -11.53 -5.34
C ASP A 58 10.00 -11.25 -6.57
N VAL A 59 9.87 -10.06 -7.13
CA VAL A 59 10.61 -9.59 -8.31
C VAL A 59 12.12 -9.40 -8.06
N TYR A 60 12.54 -9.33 -6.79
CA TYR A 60 13.95 -9.16 -6.42
C TYR A 60 14.67 -10.49 -6.15
N GLY A 61 13.90 -11.56 -5.95
CA GLY A 61 14.40 -12.93 -5.82
C GLY A 61 14.01 -13.82 -6.99
N ALA A 62 13.31 -14.91 -6.70
CA ALA A 62 13.04 -15.97 -7.68
C ALA A 62 11.83 -15.70 -8.61
N GLY A 63 11.09 -14.60 -8.41
CA GLY A 63 9.87 -14.28 -9.16
C GLY A 63 8.65 -15.11 -8.75
N HIS A 64 8.69 -15.76 -7.59
CA HIS A 64 7.57 -16.54 -7.06
C HIS A 64 6.60 -15.69 -6.23
N LEU A 65 5.37 -16.20 -6.07
CA LEU A 65 4.41 -15.62 -5.15
C LEU A 65 4.85 -15.88 -3.70
N VAL A 66 4.90 -14.83 -2.88
CA VAL A 66 5.22 -14.89 -1.46
C VAL A 66 4.23 -14.07 -0.65
N GLN A 67 4.16 -14.32 0.66
CA GLN A 67 3.42 -13.44 1.58
C GLN A 67 4.18 -12.12 1.76
N ALA A 68 3.48 -11.00 1.71
CA ALA A 68 4.07 -9.67 1.85
C ALA A 68 4.85 -9.50 3.17
N GLU A 69 4.46 -10.21 4.24
CA GLU A 69 5.17 -10.19 5.52
C GLU A 69 6.64 -10.61 5.37
N SER A 70 6.95 -11.50 4.42
CA SER A 70 8.32 -11.95 4.13
C SER A 70 9.20 -10.89 3.45
N THR A 71 8.62 -9.83 2.89
CA THR A 71 9.35 -8.74 2.23
C THR A 71 9.59 -7.54 3.15
N GLY A 72 8.96 -7.53 4.32
CA GLY A 72 9.06 -6.50 5.35
C GLY A 72 7.79 -5.67 5.50
N ALA A 73 7.70 -4.91 6.60
CA ALA A 73 6.54 -4.09 6.91
C ALA A 73 6.27 -3.02 5.83
N GLY A 74 4.99 -2.79 5.56
CA GLY A 74 4.57 -1.97 4.43
C GLY A 74 3.07 -1.93 4.27
N LEU A 75 2.61 -1.41 3.14
CA LEU A 75 1.20 -1.23 2.82
C LEU A 75 0.97 -1.46 1.33
N ALA A 76 -0.19 -2.04 0.98
CA ALA A 76 -0.66 -2.11 -0.39
C ALA A 76 -1.42 -0.83 -0.78
N PHE A 77 -1.22 -0.38 -2.01
CA PHE A 77 -1.91 0.74 -2.63
C PHE A 77 -2.30 0.41 -4.08
N ALA A 78 -3.41 0.98 -4.56
CA ALA A 78 -3.86 0.89 -5.93
C ALA A 78 -3.46 2.14 -6.74
N GLU A 79 -3.48 2.02 -8.06
CA GLU A 79 -3.29 3.17 -8.95
C GLU A 79 -4.54 4.06 -9.08
N SER A 80 -5.71 3.60 -8.61
CA SER A 80 -6.93 4.40 -8.65
C SER A 80 -7.69 4.39 -7.33
N ALA A 81 -8.39 5.50 -7.10
CA ALA A 81 -9.32 5.68 -6.01
C ALA A 81 -10.63 4.94 -6.32
N ARG A 82 -10.70 3.64 -6.04
CA ARG A 82 -11.91 2.83 -6.23
C ARG A 82 -12.36 2.22 -4.90
N PRO A 83 -13.64 2.31 -4.54
CA PRO A 83 -14.12 1.62 -3.35
C PRO A 83 -13.91 0.11 -3.50
N ASN A 84 -13.59 -0.56 -2.39
CA ASN A 84 -13.55 -2.02 -2.27
C ASN A 84 -12.47 -2.75 -3.09
N TRP A 85 -11.41 -2.06 -3.52
CA TRP A 85 -10.28 -2.73 -4.18
C TRP A 85 -9.43 -3.54 -3.20
N GLN A 86 -9.39 -3.11 -1.93
CA GLN A 86 -8.70 -3.82 -0.84
C GLN A 86 -9.49 -5.01 -0.28
N GLU A 87 -10.71 -5.22 -0.75
CA GLU A 87 -11.47 -6.40 -0.35
C GLU A 87 -10.92 -7.63 -1.05
N THR A 88 -10.31 -8.52 -0.27
CA THR A 88 -10.06 -9.90 -0.72
C THR A 88 -11.40 -10.59 -0.99
N MET A 89 -11.41 -11.59 -1.89
CA MET A 89 -12.62 -12.38 -2.19
C MET A 89 -13.28 -12.96 -0.92
N GLU A 90 -12.46 -13.27 0.11
CA GLU A 90 -12.90 -13.83 1.39
C GLU A 90 -13.67 -12.80 2.25
N LEU A 91 -13.23 -11.54 2.29
CA LEU A 91 -13.88 -10.47 3.06
C LEU A 91 -15.23 -10.03 2.48
N ARG A 92 -15.39 -10.05 1.14
CA ARG A 92 -16.71 -9.83 0.49
C ARG A 92 -17.76 -10.84 0.93
N THR A 93 -17.33 -12.07 1.17
CA THR A 93 -18.23 -13.17 1.54
C THR A 93 -18.68 -13.03 3.00
N LEU A 94 -17.81 -12.54 3.88
CA LEU A 94 -18.11 -12.36 5.32
C LEU A 94 -18.90 -11.08 5.63
N ARG A 95 -18.69 -9.98 4.90
CA ARG A 95 -19.43 -8.71 5.13
C ARG A 95 -20.93 -8.81 4.85
N LEU A 96 -21.37 -9.81 4.10
CA LEU A 96 -22.80 -10.09 3.88
C LEU A 96 -23.52 -10.60 5.16
N ASP A 97 -22.78 -11.13 6.15
CA ASP A 97 -23.37 -11.83 7.31
C ASP A 97 -23.42 -11.02 8.61
N THR A 98 -22.70 -9.90 8.73
CA THR A 98 -22.57 -9.20 10.02
C THR A 98 -22.91 -7.72 9.95
N SER A 99 -24.18 -7.39 10.18
CA SER A 99 -24.65 -6.04 10.47
C SER A 99 -25.18 -5.97 11.90
N HIS A 100 -24.38 -5.57 12.91
CA HIS A 100 -24.87 -5.15 14.24
C HIS A 100 -23.85 -4.23 14.96
N GLY A 101 -24.29 -3.04 15.39
CA GLY A 101 -24.06 -2.60 16.77
C GLY A 101 -22.86 -1.72 17.17
N ALA A 102 -22.26 -0.93 16.27
CA ALA A 102 -21.44 0.26 16.59
C ALA A 102 -21.40 1.13 15.33
N LEU A 103 -21.25 2.47 15.43
CA LEU A 103 -20.86 3.22 14.23
C LEU A 103 -19.44 2.74 13.86
N PRO A 104 -19.25 2.07 12.71
CA PRO A 104 -17.94 1.59 12.34
C PRO A 104 -17.01 2.81 12.20
N ASP A 105 -15.77 2.68 12.68
CA ASP A 105 -14.72 3.66 12.38
C ASP A 105 -14.68 3.84 10.86
N PRO A 106 -14.92 5.06 10.33
CA PRO A 106 -15.08 5.23 8.91
C PRO A 106 -13.81 4.83 8.18
N HIS A 107 -13.99 3.98 7.17
CA HIS A 107 -12.98 3.80 6.13
C HIS A 107 -12.92 5.10 5.33
N VAL A 108 -11.74 5.69 5.28
CA VAL A 108 -11.44 6.88 4.49
C VAL A 108 -10.43 6.52 3.42
N GLU A 109 -10.54 7.19 2.29
CA GLU A 109 -9.59 7.03 1.21
C GLU A 109 -8.43 8.01 1.40
N VAL A 110 -7.21 7.48 1.26
CA VAL A 110 -5.98 8.25 1.35
C VAL A 110 -5.14 8.09 0.10
N GLU A 111 -4.42 9.16 -0.24
CA GLU A 111 -3.43 9.18 -1.31
C GLU A 111 -2.01 9.36 -0.74
N VAL A 112 -1.06 8.72 -1.40
CA VAL A 112 0.39 8.88 -1.18
C VAL A 112 1.07 9.14 -2.53
N GLN A 113 2.13 9.95 -2.52
CA GLN A 113 2.99 10.11 -3.68
C GLN A 113 4.09 9.04 -3.64
N LEU A 114 4.26 8.29 -4.73
CA LEU A 114 5.24 7.19 -4.79
C LEU A 114 6.68 7.68 -4.50
N GLY A 115 7.01 8.91 -4.89
CA GLY A 115 8.27 9.55 -4.54
C GLY A 115 8.58 9.58 -3.05
N ASP A 116 7.57 9.79 -2.19
CA ASP A 116 7.75 9.83 -0.74
C ASP A 116 8.14 8.45 -0.17
N LEU A 117 7.54 7.38 -0.71
CA LEU A 117 7.91 6.01 -0.40
C LEU A 117 9.32 5.68 -0.88
N LEU A 118 9.67 6.07 -2.11
CA LEU A 118 10.98 5.80 -2.68
C LEU A 118 12.09 6.57 -1.96
N ALA A 119 11.83 7.79 -1.50
CA ALA A 119 12.79 8.63 -0.77
C ALA A 119 13.23 8.00 0.56
N GLN A 120 12.36 7.21 1.20
CA GLN A 120 12.68 6.44 2.40
C GLN A 120 13.27 5.05 2.12
N GLY A 121 13.56 4.72 0.86
CA GLY A 121 14.15 3.44 0.46
C GLY A 121 13.14 2.30 0.32
N ALA A 122 11.86 2.60 0.07
CA ALA A 122 10.86 1.58 -0.20
C ALA A 122 11.24 0.73 -1.42
N LEU A 123 10.91 -0.55 -1.32
CA LEU A 123 10.79 -1.47 -2.44
C LEU A 123 9.32 -1.59 -2.83
N VAL A 124 9.09 -1.83 -4.11
CA VAL A 124 7.74 -1.98 -4.69
C VAL A 124 7.60 -3.40 -5.21
N TYR A 125 6.47 -4.04 -4.91
CA TYR A 125 6.13 -5.39 -5.34
C TYR A 125 4.75 -5.41 -5.99
N PRO A 126 4.55 -6.10 -7.12
CA PRO A 126 3.22 -6.34 -7.66
C PRO A 126 2.39 -7.18 -6.69
N VAL A 127 1.15 -6.77 -6.44
CA VAL A 127 0.18 -7.54 -5.64
C VAL A 127 -0.64 -8.43 -6.57
N GLU A 128 -0.69 -9.72 -6.28
CA GLU A 128 -1.48 -10.71 -7.06
C GLU A 128 -2.77 -11.12 -6.32
N SER A 129 -2.89 -10.85 -5.02
CA SER A 129 -4.11 -11.16 -4.26
C SER A 129 -5.30 -10.23 -4.58
N VAL A 130 -5.11 -9.22 -5.42
CA VAL A 130 -6.14 -8.25 -5.83
C VAL A 130 -6.41 -8.42 -7.33
N THR A 131 -7.66 -8.72 -7.68
CA THR A 131 -8.08 -9.05 -9.07
C THR A 131 -8.80 -7.92 -9.80
N VAL A 132 -9.09 -6.82 -9.10
CA VAL A 132 -9.95 -5.73 -9.60
C VAL A 132 -9.18 -4.56 -10.20
N GLU A 133 -7.93 -4.35 -9.79
CA GLU A 133 -7.03 -3.36 -10.39
C GLU A 133 -5.56 -3.67 -10.06
N LYS A 134 -4.64 -2.95 -10.72
CA LYS A 134 -3.22 -3.02 -10.39
C LYS A 134 -3.00 -2.43 -9.00
N ALA A 135 -2.43 -3.24 -8.13
CA ALA A 135 -2.03 -2.85 -6.79
C ALA A 135 -0.55 -3.16 -6.55
N TRP A 136 0.05 -2.36 -5.70
CA TRP A 136 1.46 -2.34 -5.39
C TRP A 136 1.64 -2.42 -3.89
N TYR A 137 2.41 -3.39 -3.43
CA TYR A 137 2.86 -3.44 -2.05
C TYR A 137 4.16 -2.66 -1.94
N CYS A 138 4.18 -1.66 -1.07
CA CYS A 138 5.32 -0.81 -0.83
C CYS A 138 5.85 -1.04 0.57
N THR A 139 7.12 -1.44 0.69
CA THR A 139 7.77 -1.53 2.00
C THR A 139 8.00 -0.14 2.59
N MET A 140 8.06 -0.06 3.91
CA MET A 140 8.20 1.21 4.62
C MET A 140 9.32 1.14 5.65
N PRO A 141 10.59 1.29 5.23
CA PRO A 141 11.73 1.20 6.14
C PRO A 141 11.69 2.21 7.30
N ALA A 142 11.04 3.36 7.11
CA ALA A 142 10.86 4.37 8.15
C ALA A 142 9.74 4.03 9.16
N GLY A 143 8.90 3.03 8.86
CA GLY A 143 7.79 2.58 9.71
C GLY A 143 6.47 3.32 9.49
N ASP A 144 6.46 4.44 8.79
CA ASP A 144 5.25 5.16 8.38
C ASP A 144 5.43 5.85 7.01
N VAL A 145 4.35 6.42 6.49
CA VAL A 145 4.39 7.31 5.33
C VAL A 145 3.40 8.47 5.52
N LEU A 146 3.70 9.59 4.87
CA LEU A 146 2.80 10.73 4.80
C LEU A 146 1.70 10.49 3.76
N VAL A 147 0.46 10.75 4.14
CA VAL A 147 -0.73 10.57 3.30
C VAL A 147 -1.65 11.78 3.40
N ARG A 148 -2.49 11.96 2.38
CA ARG A 148 -3.58 12.96 2.35
C ARG A 148 -4.91 12.24 2.23
N LEU A 149 -5.96 12.83 2.79
CA LEU A 149 -7.32 12.37 2.55
C LEU A 149 -7.75 12.72 1.11
N VAL A 150 -8.44 11.80 0.44
CA VAL A 150 -9.04 12.05 -0.88
C VAL A 150 -10.45 12.60 -0.68
N GLY A 151 -10.80 13.67 -1.40
CA GLY A 151 -12.15 14.25 -1.37
C GLY A 151 -12.48 15.11 -0.15
N SER A 152 -11.46 15.67 0.52
CA SER A 152 -11.63 16.67 1.61
C SER A 152 -12.08 18.03 1.11
#